data_AF-A0A9E6CQT8-F1
#
_entry.id   AF-A0A9E6CQT8-F1
#
_cell.length_a   1.000
_cell.length_b   1.000
_cell.length_c   1.000
_cell.angle_alpha   90.00
_cell.angle_beta   90.00
_cell.angle_gamma   90.00
#
_symmetry.space_group_name_H-M   'P 1'
#
loop_
_entity.id
_entity.type
_entity.pdbx_description
1 polymer ?
#
loop_
_entity_poly.entity_id
_entity_poly.type
_entity_poly.pdbx_seq_one_letter_code
_entity_poly.pdbx_strand_id
1 'polypeptide(L)'
;GSGGSGGAIYLVVAGTLDGGGSMTADGGDGATGTTDNGGGGGGGRISITHAGGTFGFSSASLTVAAGAAGTGGTGLEEPGAKGTVYVLDSSTSAVSIYHGFTYDDVDHSVTTWTTDSSATNQYCTAGIVTPSVTAATLSLDGVITCTSASLTSFNFIATSSFVLASGFTLDASGSKHDADIDFTIPTSDDQVWTNVTITLPGSDNPNTDDEGGFFTIDDIIDLELAGTTSVNGNVSFTNLTGFTLGASASLNASEYGCTADWSGYGSGPNGSNVCASGVSFGGNGGGGGGGSGHGGAGGVSSASVVGGLAYDSLTAPVLIGSAGGADGSGYGGNGGGLIRIEVDAGDMSWNGAMSANGGTGLVSTNGGGGGAGGSVYITVSGTLSGTYVGVPVTVFGGTGGDGTADGGGGGGGRVRV
;
A
#
# COMPACT_ATOMS: atom_id res chain seq x y z
N GLY A 1 9.89 -25.09 26.23
CA GLY A 1 11.07 -24.20 26.23
C GLY A 1 11.18 -23.57 24.87
N SER A 2 11.39 -22.26 24.78
CA SER A 2 11.46 -21.55 23.49
C SER A 2 12.79 -21.76 22.79
N GLY A 3 12.78 -21.56 21.47
CA GLY A 3 13.98 -21.52 20.65
C GLY A 3 14.85 -20.29 20.92
N GLY A 4 16.17 -20.44 20.79
CA GLY A 4 17.12 -19.32 20.90
C GLY A 4 17.20 -18.51 19.61
N SER A 5 17.44 -17.20 19.68
CA SER A 5 17.62 -16.37 18.49
C SER A 5 18.91 -16.68 17.74
N GLY A 6 18.89 -16.53 16.43
CA GLY A 6 20.07 -16.57 15.57
C GLY A 6 21.05 -15.44 15.91
N GLY A 7 22.33 -15.70 15.67
CA GLY A 7 23.42 -14.76 15.96
C GLY A 7 23.57 -13.67 14.90
N ALA A 8 24.72 -12.99 14.93
CA ALA A 8 25.11 -12.06 13.89
C ALA A 8 26.44 -12.51 13.26
N ILE A 9 26.52 -12.46 11.93
CA ILE A 9 27.77 -12.56 11.18
C ILE A 9 28.02 -11.20 10.54
N TYR A 10 29.16 -10.59 10.88
CA TYR A 10 29.61 -9.35 10.29
C TYR A 10 30.98 -9.59 9.64
N LEU A 11 31.06 -9.41 8.33
CA LEU A 11 32.25 -9.69 7.55
C LEU A 11 32.63 -8.47 6.70
N VAL A 12 33.90 -8.05 6.80
CA VAL A 12 34.48 -7.00 5.95
C VAL A 12 35.70 -7.56 5.25
N VAL A 13 35.67 -7.57 3.92
CA VAL A 13 36.72 -8.13 3.06
C VAL A 13 37.26 -7.03 2.16
N ALA A 14 38.57 -6.78 2.20
CA ALA A 14 39.20 -5.72 1.43
C ALA A 14 39.38 -6.04 -0.08
N GLY A 15 38.81 -7.15 -0.56
CA GLY A 15 38.96 -7.63 -1.93
C GLY A 15 37.90 -8.69 -2.25
N THR A 16 38.24 -9.62 -3.16
CA THR A 16 37.37 -10.72 -3.60
C THR A 16 36.89 -11.60 -2.44
N LEU A 17 35.60 -11.91 -2.41
CA LEU A 17 35.00 -12.90 -1.53
C LEU A 17 34.35 -14.00 -2.39
N ASP A 18 35.17 -15.00 -2.73
CA ASP A 18 34.79 -16.12 -3.60
C ASP A 18 34.93 -17.46 -2.85
N GLY A 19 34.02 -18.39 -3.15
CA GLY A 19 33.92 -19.68 -2.46
C GLY A 19 32.50 -20.24 -2.44
N GLY A 20 32.36 -21.53 -2.14
CA GLY A 20 31.07 -22.25 -2.11
C GLY A 20 30.61 -22.68 -0.71
N GLY A 21 31.16 -22.07 0.35
CA GLY A 21 30.78 -22.38 1.74
C GLY A 21 29.41 -21.80 2.11
N SER A 22 28.92 -22.14 3.31
CA SER A 22 27.71 -21.53 3.88
C SER A 22 28.04 -20.63 5.07
N MET A 23 27.29 -19.54 5.20
CA MET A 23 27.26 -18.68 6.39
C MET A 23 25.86 -18.77 6.98
N THR A 24 25.77 -19.14 8.26
CA THR A 24 24.51 -19.48 8.91
C THR A 24 24.35 -18.72 10.22
N ALA A 25 23.22 -18.04 10.37
CA ALA A 25 22.80 -17.40 11.61
C ALA A 25 21.32 -17.73 11.89
N ASP A 26 20.98 -19.02 11.88
CA ASP A 26 19.60 -19.48 12.07
C ASP A 26 19.15 -19.39 13.54
N GLY A 27 17.85 -19.16 13.76
CA GLY A 27 17.21 -19.33 15.05
C GLY A 27 16.97 -20.81 15.38
N GLY A 28 16.97 -21.14 16.67
CA GLY A 28 16.68 -22.49 17.15
C GLY A 28 15.18 -22.76 17.26
N ASP A 29 14.79 -24.02 17.11
CA ASP A 29 13.39 -24.44 17.22
C ASP A 29 12.86 -24.37 18.66
N GLY A 30 11.56 -24.12 18.78
CA GLY A 30 10.81 -24.27 20.01
C GLY A 30 10.66 -25.73 20.40
N ALA A 31 10.74 -26.03 21.70
CA ALA A 31 10.57 -27.40 22.18
C ALA A 31 9.13 -27.88 22.01
N THR A 32 8.99 -29.15 21.59
CA THR A 32 7.70 -29.85 21.45
C THR A 32 7.29 -30.50 22.77
N GLY A 33 6.10 -30.18 23.27
CA GLY A 33 5.50 -30.78 24.47
C GLY A 33 4.17 -31.48 24.17
N THR A 34 3.58 -32.12 25.19
CA THR A 34 2.27 -32.79 25.09
C THR A 34 1.09 -31.88 25.40
N THR A 35 1.33 -30.76 26.06
CA THR A 35 0.31 -29.76 26.45
C THR A 35 0.76 -28.34 26.14
N ASP A 36 2.04 -28.04 26.34
CA ASP A 36 2.62 -26.71 26.10
C ASP A 36 3.82 -26.80 25.15
N ASN A 37 3.86 -25.93 24.13
CA ASN A 37 4.94 -25.83 23.15
C ASN A 37 5.73 -24.53 23.32
N GLY A 38 7.00 -24.56 22.92
CA GLY A 38 7.80 -23.35 22.80
C GLY A 38 7.62 -22.70 21.43
N GLY A 39 7.63 -21.36 21.39
CA GLY A 39 7.81 -20.63 20.13
C GLY A 39 9.23 -20.78 19.59
N GLY A 40 9.38 -20.63 18.27
CA GLY A 40 10.67 -20.65 17.58
C GLY A 40 11.48 -19.38 17.80
N GLY A 41 12.81 -19.49 17.75
CA GLY A 41 13.70 -18.33 17.82
C GLY A 41 13.77 -17.59 16.49
N GLY A 42 13.86 -16.26 16.51
CA GLY A 42 14.06 -15.47 15.28
C GLY A 42 15.40 -15.76 14.62
N GLY A 43 15.46 -15.68 13.29
CA GLY A 43 16.70 -15.74 12.52
C GLY A 43 17.60 -14.53 12.79
N GLY A 44 18.88 -14.72 12.49
CA GLY A 44 19.94 -13.77 12.77
C GLY A 44 20.17 -12.72 11.67
N ARG A 45 21.34 -12.07 11.71
CA ARG A 45 21.73 -11.07 10.70
C ARG A 45 23.07 -11.43 10.09
N ILE A 46 23.17 -11.39 8.76
CA ILE A 46 24.44 -11.51 8.05
C ILE A 46 24.67 -10.20 7.30
N SER A 47 25.76 -9.51 7.60
CA SER A 47 26.19 -8.30 6.89
C SER A 47 27.59 -8.52 6.33
N ILE A 48 27.73 -8.35 5.02
CA ILE A 48 28.97 -8.56 4.30
C ILE A 48 29.31 -7.29 3.54
N THR A 49 30.49 -6.75 3.76
CA THR A 49 31.08 -5.73 2.89
C THR A 49 32.29 -6.32 2.20
N HIS A 50 32.35 -6.24 0.88
CA HIS A 50 33.54 -6.57 0.10
C HIS A 50 33.97 -5.40 -0.78
N ALA A 51 35.19 -5.42 -1.32
CA ALA A 51 35.72 -4.34 -2.14
C ALA A 51 36.21 -4.90 -3.49
N GLY A 52 35.26 -5.14 -4.39
CA GLY A 52 35.51 -5.65 -5.73
C GLY A 52 35.81 -7.15 -5.81
N GLY A 53 36.08 -7.62 -7.02
CA GLY A 53 36.21 -9.04 -7.34
C GLY A 53 34.87 -9.76 -7.43
N THR A 54 34.90 -11.07 -7.67
CA THR A 54 33.70 -11.91 -7.71
C THR A 54 33.11 -12.10 -6.30
N PHE A 55 31.79 -11.98 -6.17
CA PHE A 55 31.04 -12.46 -5.01
C PHE A 55 30.46 -13.84 -5.31
N GLY A 56 31.01 -14.88 -4.70
CA GLY A 56 30.68 -16.29 -5.02
C GLY A 56 29.45 -16.86 -4.31
N PHE A 57 28.77 -16.06 -3.48
CA PHE A 57 27.67 -16.51 -2.63
C PHE A 57 26.31 -16.09 -3.20
N SER A 58 25.26 -16.80 -2.79
CA SER A 58 23.87 -16.53 -3.18
C SER A 58 22.95 -16.71 -1.97
N SER A 59 21.65 -16.49 -2.16
CA SER A 59 20.62 -16.81 -1.15
C SER A 59 20.65 -18.28 -0.69
N ALA A 60 21.19 -19.21 -1.48
CA ALA A 60 21.35 -20.60 -1.06
C ALA A 60 22.50 -20.83 -0.06
N SER A 61 23.48 -19.92 -0.01
CA SER A 61 24.68 -20.04 0.82
C SER A 61 24.63 -19.21 2.10
N LEU A 62 23.66 -18.31 2.24
CA LEU A 62 23.58 -17.31 3.32
C LEU A 62 22.33 -17.55 4.18
N THR A 63 22.34 -18.48 5.13
CA THR A 63 21.11 -18.87 5.84
C THR A 63 20.86 -18.03 7.11
N VAL A 64 19.63 -17.55 7.24
CA VAL A 64 19.12 -16.82 8.42
C VAL A 64 17.70 -17.29 8.76
N ALA A 65 17.50 -18.60 8.77
CA ALA A 65 16.19 -19.21 9.00
C ALA A 65 15.65 -18.85 10.39
N ALA A 66 14.32 -18.74 10.47
CA ALA A 66 13.63 -18.78 11.75
C ALA A 66 13.63 -20.20 12.31
N GLY A 67 13.64 -20.31 13.63
CA GLY A 67 13.27 -21.55 14.31
C GLY A 67 11.78 -21.83 14.17
N ALA A 68 11.43 -23.10 14.02
CA ALA A 68 10.05 -23.55 13.99
C ALA A 68 9.39 -23.46 15.38
N ALA A 69 8.06 -23.29 15.39
CA ALA A 69 7.27 -23.52 16.59
C ALA A 69 7.33 -25.01 16.99
N GLY A 70 7.23 -25.29 18.29
CA GLY A 70 7.02 -26.66 18.76
C GLY A 70 5.69 -27.22 18.24
N THR A 71 5.65 -28.49 17.82
CA THR A 71 4.44 -29.15 17.31
C THR A 71 3.75 -30.01 18.38
N GLY A 72 2.42 -30.15 18.31
CA GLY A 72 1.67 -31.20 19.02
C GLY A 72 0.79 -30.74 20.19
N GLY A 73 0.59 -29.43 20.33
CA GLY A 73 -0.26 -28.81 21.35
C GLY A 73 -1.47 -28.10 20.72
N THR A 74 -2.31 -27.51 21.57
CA THR A 74 -3.44 -26.65 21.16
C THR A 74 -3.16 -25.18 21.46
N GLY A 75 -1.89 -24.79 21.59
CA GLY A 75 -1.46 -23.46 22.02
C GLY A 75 -1.32 -22.46 20.87
N LEU A 76 -0.88 -21.24 21.21
CA LEU A 76 -0.61 -20.12 20.29
C LEU A 76 0.88 -20.03 19.95
N GLU A 77 1.59 -21.16 19.86
CA GLU A 77 3.01 -21.18 19.52
C GLU A 77 3.26 -20.74 18.08
N GLU A 78 4.18 -19.80 17.90
CA GLU A 78 4.54 -19.24 16.60
C GLU A 78 6.01 -19.54 16.26
N PRO A 79 6.34 -19.72 14.96
CA PRO A 79 7.73 -19.74 14.53
C PRO A 79 8.37 -18.36 14.75
N GLY A 80 9.70 -18.34 14.76
CA GLY A 80 10.42 -17.07 14.73
C GLY A 80 10.20 -16.32 13.41
N ALA A 81 10.59 -15.05 13.35
CA ALA A 81 10.74 -14.34 12.09
C ALA A 81 12.05 -14.76 11.41
N LYS A 82 12.08 -14.82 10.08
CA LYS A 82 13.33 -15.02 9.32
C LYS A 82 14.28 -13.85 9.62
N GLY A 83 15.58 -14.05 9.42
CA GLY A 83 16.57 -12.99 9.60
C GLY A 83 16.77 -12.13 8.36
N THR A 84 17.90 -11.41 8.32
CA THR A 84 18.25 -10.46 7.23
C THR A 84 19.65 -10.72 6.71
N VAL A 85 19.86 -10.48 5.41
CA VAL A 85 21.19 -10.57 4.78
C VAL A 85 21.42 -9.37 3.87
N TYR A 86 22.45 -8.61 4.21
CA TYR A 86 22.87 -7.41 3.47
C TYR A 86 24.28 -7.61 2.94
N VAL A 87 24.47 -7.40 1.63
CA VAL A 87 25.77 -7.46 0.97
C VAL A 87 26.05 -6.13 0.30
N LEU A 88 27.21 -5.54 0.56
CA LEU A 88 27.71 -4.31 -0.07
C LEU A 88 29.03 -4.58 -0.78
N ASP A 89 29.07 -4.37 -2.10
CA ASP A 89 30.31 -4.13 -2.83
C ASP A 89 30.66 -2.64 -2.74
N SER A 90 31.59 -2.32 -1.84
CA SER A 90 32.07 -0.96 -1.61
C SER A 90 32.86 -0.36 -2.78
N SER A 91 33.32 -1.18 -3.74
CA SER A 91 34.07 -0.70 -4.91
C SER A 91 33.18 -0.16 -6.02
N THR A 92 31.97 -0.70 -6.13
CA THR A 92 30.96 -0.32 -7.13
C THR A 92 29.77 0.41 -6.51
N SER A 93 29.69 0.45 -5.18
CA SER A 93 28.50 0.89 -4.44
C SER A 93 27.27 0.08 -4.87
N ALA A 94 27.39 -1.25 -4.83
CA ALA A 94 26.30 -2.16 -5.17
C ALA A 94 25.81 -2.89 -3.92
N VAL A 95 24.51 -2.81 -3.66
CA VAL A 95 23.82 -3.49 -2.58
C VAL A 95 23.01 -4.66 -3.14
N SER A 96 23.14 -5.81 -2.47
CA SER A 96 22.29 -6.98 -2.67
C SER A 96 21.68 -7.43 -1.35
N ILE A 97 20.35 -7.50 -1.34
CA ILE A 97 19.54 -7.97 -0.22
C ILE A 97 19.10 -9.39 -0.49
N TYR A 98 19.43 -10.30 0.44
CA TYR A 98 18.89 -11.65 0.47
C TYR A 98 18.07 -11.83 1.75
N HIS A 99 17.01 -12.64 1.68
CA HIS A 99 16.17 -13.04 2.82
C HIS A 99 15.35 -11.96 3.52
N GLY A 100 15.92 -10.79 3.76
CA GLY A 100 15.25 -9.68 4.41
C GLY A 100 16.18 -8.50 4.59
N PHE A 101 15.57 -7.36 4.85
CA PHE A 101 16.24 -6.10 5.14
C PHE A 101 15.40 -5.29 6.13
N THR A 102 16.06 -4.43 6.89
CA THR A 102 15.38 -3.53 7.79
C THR A 102 15.55 -2.12 7.24
N TYR A 103 14.46 -1.50 6.80
CA TYR A 103 14.43 -0.09 6.44
C TYR A 103 14.26 0.72 7.73
N ASP A 104 15.21 1.58 8.03
CA ASP A 104 15.12 2.59 9.09
C ASP A 104 14.93 3.99 8.46
N ASP A 105 14.91 5.05 9.28
CA ASP A 105 14.75 6.43 8.81
C ASP A 105 16.07 6.99 8.23
N VAL A 106 16.71 6.19 7.37
CA VAL A 106 17.95 6.51 6.68
C VAL A 106 17.74 6.36 5.18
N ASP A 107 18.05 7.43 4.46
CA ASP A 107 18.06 7.40 3.00
C ASP A 107 19.27 6.62 2.48
N HIS A 108 19.01 5.63 1.63
CA HIS A 108 20.04 4.87 0.95
C HIS A 108 20.30 5.47 -0.42
N SER A 109 21.57 5.76 -0.72
CA SER A 109 22.01 6.22 -2.05
C SER A 109 23.22 5.41 -2.49
N VAL A 110 23.05 4.62 -3.54
CA VAL A 110 24.06 3.66 -4.05
C VAL A 110 24.02 3.62 -5.59
N THR A 111 24.97 2.95 -6.23
CA THR A 111 24.92 2.74 -7.69
C THR A 111 23.85 1.71 -8.05
N THR A 112 23.83 0.60 -7.33
CA THR A 112 22.91 -0.52 -7.59
C THR A 112 22.27 -0.96 -6.30
N TRP A 113 20.95 -1.16 -6.30
CA TRP A 113 20.21 -1.77 -5.21
C TRP A 113 19.37 -2.92 -5.76
N THR A 114 19.60 -4.13 -5.25
CA THR A 114 18.93 -5.34 -5.70
C THR A 114 18.35 -6.08 -4.49
N THR A 115 17.09 -6.48 -4.58
CA THR A 115 16.50 -7.44 -3.63
C THR A 115 16.22 -8.75 -4.37
N ASP A 116 16.62 -9.86 -3.77
CA ASP A 116 16.46 -11.21 -4.32
C ASP A 116 15.07 -11.77 -4.00
N SER A 117 14.57 -12.72 -4.79
CA SER A 117 13.27 -13.36 -4.55
C SER A 117 13.15 -14.02 -3.17
N SER A 118 14.27 -14.38 -2.54
CA SER A 118 14.27 -14.91 -1.18
C SER A 118 14.03 -13.85 -0.09
N ALA A 119 14.10 -12.55 -0.44
CA ALA A 119 13.93 -11.39 0.44
C ALA A 119 12.47 -11.18 0.86
N THR A 120 11.93 -12.15 1.58
CA THR A 120 10.54 -12.20 2.04
C THR A 120 10.33 -11.59 3.42
N ASN A 121 11.40 -11.14 4.09
CA ASN A 121 11.34 -10.50 5.40
C ASN A 121 11.96 -9.10 5.38
N GLN A 122 11.46 -8.23 4.50
CA GLN A 122 11.86 -6.84 4.46
C GLN A 122 10.83 -5.99 5.19
N TYR A 123 11.25 -5.13 6.12
CA TYR A 123 10.31 -4.37 6.94
C TYR A 123 10.87 -3.03 7.42
N CYS A 124 9.96 -2.12 7.73
CA CYS A 124 10.28 -0.80 8.27
C CYS A 124 10.35 -0.82 9.82
N THR A 125 11.29 -0.09 10.42
CA THR A 125 11.41 -0.01 11.89
C THR A 125 10.32 0.84 12.54
N ALA A 126 10.12 0.65 13.85
CA ALA A 126 9.30 1.56 14.64
C ALA A 126 9.89 2.98 14.62
N GLY A 127 9.05 4.00 14.38
CA GLY A 127 9.45 5.41 14.37
C GLY A 127 10.09 5.92 13.07
N ILE A 128 10.12 5.08 12.03
CA ILE A 128 10.46 5.49 10.67
C ILE A 128 9.47 6.52 10.12
N VAL A 129 9.91 7.50 9.33
CA VAL A 129 9.02 8.54 8.81
C VAL A 129 9.10 8.65 7.29
N THR A 130 10.28 8.88 6.72
CA THR A 130 10.44 9.13 5.27
C THR A 130 11.65 8.42 4.66
N PRO A 131 11.74 7.09 4.72
CA PRO A 131 12.83 6.34 4.11
C PRO A 131 12.83 6.51 2.59
N SER A 132 14.01 6.41 2.00
CA SER A 132 14.16 6.32 0.55
C SER A 132 15.29 5.40 0.12
N VAL A 133 15.14 4.83 -1.07
CA VAL A 133 16.18 4.08 -1.76
C VAL A 133 16.42 4.72 -3.12
N THR A 134 17.60 5.31 -3.31
CA THR A 134 18.05 5.89 -4.57
C THR A 134 19.17 5.05 -5.17
N ALA A 135 18.99 4.61 -6.43
CA ALA A 135 20.01 3.90 -7.18
C ALA A 135 20.06 4.29 -8.65
N ALA A 136 21.17 4.03 -9.33
CA ALA A 136 21.19 4.05 -10.80
C ALA A 136 20.40 2.87 -11.35
N THR A 137 20.65 1.68 -10.81
CA THR A 137 19.88 0.47 -11.10
C THR A 137 19.18 0.00 -9.84
N LEU A 138 17.85 0.02 -9.85
CA LEU A 138 17.00 -0.47 -8.76
C LEU A 138 16.22 -1.68 -9.24
N SER A 139 16.39 -2.82 -8.57
CA SER A 139 15.65 -4.06 -8.86
C SER A 139 15.03 -4.58 -7.58
N LEU A 140 13.71 -4.70 -7.56
CA LEU A 140 12.96 -5.14 -6.40
C LEU A 140 12.25 -6.48 -6.67
N ASP A 141 12.50 -7.44 -5.80
CA ASP A 141 11.88 -8.76 -5.69
C ASP A 141 11.59 -9.08 -4.21
N GLY A 142 10.78 -10.11 -3.98
CA GLY A 142 10.36 -10.56 -2.66
C GLY A 142 9.21 -9.73 -2.10
N VAL A 143 9.22 -9.53 -0.78
CA VAL A 143 8.13 -8.91 -0.02
C VAL A 143 8.68 -7.81 0.89
N ILE A 144 8.14 -6.61 0.73
CA ILE A 144 8.36 -5.45 1.63
C ILE A 144 7.09 -5.23 2.44
N THR A 145 7.19 -5.34 3.77
CA THR A 145 6.10 -5.06 4.71
C THR A 145 6.48 -3.88 5.60
N CYS A 146 6.00 -2.70 5.23
CA CYS A 146 6.27 -1.44 5.90
C CYS A 146 5.00 -0.89 6.51
N THR A 147 4.59 -1.45 7.65
CA THR A 147 3.34 -1.14 8.37
C THR A 147 3.58 -0.32 9.63
N SER A 148 4.56 0.58 9.60
CA SER A 148 4.90 1.41 10.74
C SER A 148 3.99 2.62 10.80
N ALA A 149 3.24 2.80 11.89
CA ALA A 149 2.30 3.91 12.08
C ALA A 149 2.94 5.32 12.06
N SER A 150 4.27 5.41 11.95
CA SER A 150 5.00 6.67 11.81
C SER A 150 5.41 6.99 10.37
N LEU A 151 5.34 6.00 9.46
CA LEU A 151 5.70 6.17 8.06
C LEU A 151 4.74 7.14 7.40
N THR A 152 5.25 8.21 6.80
CA THR A 152 4.48 9.19 6.02
C THR A 152 4.82 9.14 4.54
N SER A 153 5.99 8.61 4.17
CA SER A 153 6.32 8.37 2.77
C SER A 153 7.38 7.29 2.60
N PHE A 154 7.41 6.58 1.48
CA PHE A 154 8.51 5.70 1.10
C PHE A 154 8.81 5.80 -0.40
N ASN A 155 9.98 6.34 -0.74
CA ASN A 155 10.35 6.62 -2.13
C ASN A 155 11.41 5.65 -2.66
N PHE A 156 11.20 5.18 -3.88
CA PHE A 156 12.12 4.30 -4.61
C PHE A 156 12.51 5.00 -5.91
N ILE A 157 13.77 5.40 -6.01
CA ILE A 157 14.24 6.31 -7.05
C ILE A 157 15.30 5.60 -7.88
N ALA A 158 14.99 5.33 -9.15
CA ALA A 158 15.96 4.86 -10.13
C ALA A 158 16.35 6.00 -11.08
N THR A 159 17.63 6.08 -11.44
CA THR A 159 18.12 7.10 -12.39
C THR A 159 18.57 6.53 -13.73
N SER A 160 18.62 5.21 -13.89
CA SER A 160 18.99 4.56 -15.16
C SER A 160 18.21 3.28 -15.47
N SER A 161 17.85 2.47 -14.48
CA SER A 161 16.97 1.31 -14.68
C SER A 161 16.19 0.97 -13.40
N PHE A 162 14.91 0.68 -13.55
CA PHE A 162 13.97 0.23 -12.54
C PHE A 162 13.37 -1.11 -12.97
N VAL A 163 13.35 -2.08 -12.08
CA VAL A 163 12.78 -3.41 -12.34
C VAL A 163 11.98 -3.88 -11.14
N LEU A 164 10.73 -4.30 -11.38
CA LEU A 164 9.98 -5.13 -10.45
C LEU A 164 9.92 -6.57 -10.95
N ALA A 165 10.29 -7.50 -10.08
CA ALA A 165 10.13 -8.92 -10.36
C ALA A 165 8.65 -9.34 -10.35
N SER A 166 8.33 -10.37 -11.12
CA SER A 166 6.99 -10.97 -11.10
C SER A 166 6.66 -11.49 -9.70
N GLY A 167 5.50 -11.11 -9.16
CA GLY A 167 5.10 -11.51 -7.82
C GLY A 167 5.60 -10.61 -6.69
N PHE A 168 6.35 -9.54 -7.00
CA PHE A 168 6.79 -8.57 -5.99
C PHE A 168 5.59 -8.03 -5.20
N THR A 169 5.77 -7.94 -3.88
CA THR A 169 4.75 -7.40 -2.98
C THR A 169 5.32 -6.26 -2.14
N LEU A 170 4.60 -5.15 -2.10
CA LEU A 170 4.80 -4.07 -1.14
C LEU A 170 3.50 -3.84 -0.36
N ASP A 171 3.57 -3.98 0.95
CA ASP A 171 2.45 -3.82 1.87
C ASP A 171 2.77 -2.74 2.91
N ALA A 172 2.06 -1.61 2.81
CA ALA A 172 2.09 -0.51 3.75
C ALA A 172 0.74 -0.31 4.47
N SER A 173 -0.16 -1.30 4.42
CA SER A 173 -1.55 -1.20 4.92
C SER A 173 -1.67 -0.73 6.38
N GLY A 174 -0.73 -1.08 7.25
CA GLY A 174 -0.71 -0.69 8.66
C GLY A 174 0.11 0.57 8.99
N SER A 175 0.59 1.30 7.98
CA SER A 175 1.30 2.57 8.18
C SER A 175 0.34 3.70 8.55
N LYS A 176 0.88 4.92 8.75
CA LYS A 176 0.03 6.10 8.90
C LYS A 176 -0.87 6.23 7.66
N HIS A 177 -2.13 6.60 7.85
CA HIS A 177 -3.16 6.56 6.79
C HIS A 177 -2.78 7.31 5.52
N ASP A 178 -2.10 8.44 5.66
CA ASP A 178 -1.64 9.32 4.58
C ASP A 178 -0.23 8.97 4.06
N ALA A 179 0.29 7.75 4.31
CA ALA A 179 1.62 7.39 3.87
C ALA A 179 1.67 7.18 2.35
N ASP A 180 2.42 8.05 1.68
CA ASP A 180 2.57 8.02 0.22
C ASP A 180 3.73 7.12 -0.22
N ILE A 181 3.60 6.52 -1.39
CA ILE A 181 4.66 5.73 -2.01
C ILE A 181 4.87 6.23 -3.42
N ASP A 182 6.14 6.49 -3.74
CA ASP A 182 6.53 7.01 -5.03
C ASP A 182 7.63 6.14 -5.64
N PHE A 183 7.40 5.67 -6.86
CA PHE A 183 8.46 5.06 -7.66
C PHE A 183 8.83 6.05 -8.75
N THR A 184 10.04 6.61 -8.66
CA THR A 184 10.60 7.44 -9.72
C THR A 184 11.35 6.54 -10.70
N ILE A 185 10.80 6.40 -11.90
CA ILE A 185 11.26 5.52 -12.97
C ILE A 185 11.92 6.35 -14.08
N PRO A 186 13.14 5.98 -14.54
CA PRO A 186 13.81 6.71 -15.60
C PRO A 186 12.96 6.80 -16.87
N THR A 187 13.02 7.96 -17.54
CA THR A 187 12.30 8.17 -18.81
C THR A 187 12.61 7.07 -19.82
N SER A 188 11.57 6.55 -20.47
CA SER A 188 11.67 5.46 -21.46
C SER A 188 12.12 4.11 -20.91
N ASP A 189 12.18 3.91 -19.59
CA ASP A 189 12.33 2.60 -18.98
C ASP A 189 10.94 1.96 -18.79
N ASP A 190 10.32 1.60 -19.92
CA ASP A 190 8.96 1.05 -19.98
C ASP A 190 8.82 -0.22 -19.12
N GLN A 191 7.70 -0.33 -18.42
CA GLN A 191 7.49 -1.31 -17.37
C GLN A 191 6.41 -2.33 -17.72
N VAL A 192 6.66 -3.60 -17.38
CA VAL A 192 5.66 -4.67 -17.41
C VAL A 192 5.63 -5.37 -16.07
N TRP A 193 4.59 -5.10 -15.27
CA TRP A 193 4.43 -5.66 -13.93
C TRP A 193 3.46 -6.83 -13.95
N THR A 194 3.96 -8.02 -13.64
CA THR A 194 3.16 -9.25 -13.64
C THR A 194 2.97 -9.79 -12.23
N ASN A 195 1.71 -9.94 -11.81
CA ASN A 195 1.34 -10.41 -10.47
C ASN A 195 1.94 -9.58 -9.32
N VAL A 196 2.20 -8.29 -9.55
CA VAL A 196 2.72 -7.37 -8.52
C VAL A 196 1.57 -6.94 -7.60
N THR A 197 1.80 -6.86 -6.30
CA THR A 197 0.80 -6.36 -5.34
C THR A 197 1.36 -5.17 -4.58
N ILE A 198 0.72 -4.01 -4.70
CA ILE A 198 1.01 -2.81 -3.91
C ILE A 198 -0.21 -2.49 -3.07
N THR A 199 -0.03 -2.37 -1.76
CA THR A 199 -1.10 -2.00 -0.83
C THR A 199 -0.65 -0.81 0.00
N LEU A 200 -1.38 0.28 -0.10
CA LEU A 200 -1.20 1.50 0.68
C LEU A 200 -2.02 1.40 1.97
N PRO A 201 -1.72 2.24 2.97
CA PRO A 201 -2.57 2.36 4.14
C PRO A 201 -3.98 2.81 3.74
N GLY A 202 -4.97 2.05 4.21
CA GLY A 202 -6.39 2.38 4.07
C GLY A 202 -6.79 3.45 5.08
N SER A 203 -8.07 3.78 5.13
CA SER A 203 -8.62 4.83 6.00
C SER A 203 -9.35 4.21 7.23
N ASP A 204 -8.80 3.15 7.84
CA ASP A 204 -9.55 2.27 8.77
C ASP A 204 -9.51 2.68 10.26
N ASN A 205 -8.81 3.76 10.62
CA ASN A 205 -8.83 4.27 12.00
C ASN A 205 -9.90 5.35 12.18
N PRO A 206 -10.94 5.11 12.99
CA PRO A 206 -12.05 6.04 13.16
C PRO A 206 -11.72 7.31 13.96
N ASN A 207 -10.44 7.71 14.12
CA ASN A 207 -10.03 8.73 15.10
C ASN A 207 -9.06 9.81 14.57
N THR A 208 -8.97 9.97 13.27
CA THR A 208 -8.18 11.02 12.60
C THR A 208 -8.92 11.48 11.34
N ASP A 209 -8.73 12.74 10.94
CA ASP A 209 -9.26 13.30 9.68
C ASP A 209 -8.38 12.88 8.48
N ASP A 210 -7.97 11.62 8.41
CA ASP A 210 -6.94 11.18 7.45
C ASP A 210 -7.56 10.66 6.13
N GLU A 211 -6.79 10.79 5.06
CA GLU A 211 -6.97 10.15 3.77
C GLU A 211 -6.14 8.86 3.66
N GLY A 212 -6.47 7.98 2.72
CA GLY A 212 -5.57 6.88 2.33
C GLY A 212 -4.36 7.37 1.54
N GLY A 213 -3.26 6.63 1.61
CA GLY A 213 -2.01 6.98 0.93
C GLY A 213 -2.10 6.94 -0.60
N PHE A 214 -1.29 7.77 -1.26
CA PHE A 214 -1.14 7.81 -2.71
C PHE A 214 0.02 6.95 -3.19
N PHE A 215 -0.23 6.14 -4.22
CA PHE A 215 0.80 5.55 -5.05
C PHE A 215 0.99 6.36 -6.32
N THR A 216 2.20 6.89 -6.48
CA THR A 216 2.53 7.83 -7.55
C THR A 216 3.50 7.21 -8.54
N ILE A 217 3.18 7.42 -9.82
CA ILE A 217 4.07 7.28 -10.96
C ILE A 217 3.83 8.51 -11.83
N ASP A 218 4.73 9.48 -11.81
CA ASP A 218 4.63 10.69 -12.63
C ASP A 218 5.69 10.73 -13.74
N ASP A 219 6.14 9.54 -14.15
CA ASP A 219 7.22 9.33 -15.09
C ASP A 219 6.77 9.18 -16.55
N ILE A 220 7.70 9.50 -17.46
CA ILE A 220 7.50 9.41 -18.91
C ILE A 220 7.85 7.98 -19.39
N ILE A 221 6.94 7.05 -19.12
CA ILE A 221 7.07 5.62 -19.44
C ILE A 221 5.76 5.01 -19.98
N ASP A 222 5.84 3.89 -20.70
CA ASP A 222 4.72 2.98 -20.89
C ASP A 222 4.63 2.01 -19.69
N LEU A 223 3.44 1.87 -19.10
CA LEU A 223 3.20 1.03 -17.94
C LEU A 223 2.13 -0.03 -18.24
N GLU A 224 2.53 -1.31 -18.20
CA GLU A 224 1.62 -2.45 -18.30
C GLU A 224 1.45 -3.15 -16.94
N LEU A 225 0.22 -3.24 -16.46
CA LEU A 225 -0.20 -4.07 -15.33
C LEU A 225 -0.81 -5.37 -15.85
N ALA A 226 -0.05 -6.46 -15.79
CA ALA A 226 -0.41 -7.77 -16.34
C ALA A 226 -0.68 -8.83 -15.25
N GLY A 227 -1.22 -9.97 -15.65
CA GLY A 227 -1.55 -11.06 -14.73
C GLY A 227 -2.56 -10.61 -13.67
N THR A 228 -2.32 -10.96 -12.40
CA THR A 228 -3.14 -10.54 -11.25
C THR A 228 -2.57 -9.31 -10.54
N THR A 229 -1.87 -8.42 -11.26
CA THR A 229 -1.29 -7.22 -10.66
C THR A 229 -2.38 -6.36 -10.02
N SER A 230 -2.20 -5.97 -8.76
CA SER A 230 -3.18 -5.18 -8.01
C SER A 230 -2.51 -4.03 -7.26
N VAL A 231 -3.13 -2.85 -7.36
CA VAL A 231 -2.78 -1.67 -6.55
C VAL A 231 -3.99 -1.31 -5.71
N ASN A 232 -3.82 -1.33 -4.39
CA ASN A 232 -4.87 -1.03 -3.41
C ASN A 232 -4.50 0.26 -2.68
N GLY A 233 -5.09 1.38 -3.08
CA GLY A 233 -4.72 2.72 -2.62
C GLY A 233 -5.23 3.82 -3.55
N ASN A 234 -4.99 5.07 -3.17
CA ASN A 234 -5.14 6.18 -4.12
C ASN A 234 -4.05 6.06 -5.20
N VAL A 235 -4.40 6.30 -6.45
CA VAL A 235 -3.51 6.11 -7.61
C VAL A 235 -3.36 7.43 -8.36
N SER A 236 -2.12 7.85 -8.58
CA SER A 236 -1.77 8.98 -9.43
C SER A 236 -0.72 8.56 -10.46
N PHE A 237 -1.19 8.10 -11.61
CA PHE A 237 -0.36 7.78 -12.77
C PHE A 237 -0.45 8.91 -13.79
N THR A 238 0.62 9.67 -13.96
CA THR A 238 0.64 10.87 -14.82
C THR A 238 1.87 10.90 -15.71
N ASN A 239 1.86 11.72 -16.77
CA ASN A 239 2.93 11.84 -17.77
C ASN A 239 3.25 10.57 -18.56
N LEU A 240 2.38 9.54 -18.51
CA LEU A 240 2.65 8.25 -19.15
C LEU A 240 2.70 8.38 -20.67
N THR A 241 3.57 7.61 -21.30
CA THR A 241 3.59 7.45 -22.76
C THR A 241 2.66 6.34 -23.24
N GLY A 242 2.24 5.45 -22.35
CA GLY A 242 1.25 4.40 -22.60
C GLY A 242 0.76 3.81 -21.29
N PHE A 243 -0.44 3.21 -21.31
CA PHE A 243 -0.94 2.49 -20.14
C PHE A 243 -1.76 1.27 -20.55
N THR A 244 -1.42 0.11 -20.01
CA THR A 244 -2.20 -1.12 -20.19
C THR A 244 -2.64 -1.68 -18.84
N LEU A 245 -3.95 -1.73 -18.59
CA LEU A 245 -4.54 -2.46 -17.47
C LEU A 245 -5.06 -3.80 -17.97
N GLY A 246 -4.36 -4.89 -17.66
CA GLY A 246 -4.69 -6.25 -18.06
C GLY A 246 -6.01 -6.78 -17.48
N ALA A 247 -6.55 -7.85 -18.07
CA ALA A 247 -7.91 -8.33 -17.78
C ALA A 247 -8.18 -8.75 -16.33
N SER A 248 -7.15 -9.29 -15.68
CA SER A 248 -7.18 -9.73 -14.28
C SER A 248 -6.46 -8.77 -13.33
N ALA A 249 -5.98 -7.63 -13.86
CA ALA A 249 -5.35 -6.60 -13.06
C ALA A 249 -6.39 -5.61 -12.52
N SER A 250 -6.09 -4.96 -11.41
CA SER A 250 -7.03 -4.04 -10.75
C SER A 250 -6.37 -2.85 -10.09
N LEU A 251 -7.06 -1.70 -10.15
CA LEU A 251 -6.79 -0.53 -9.32
C LEU A 251 -7.97 -0.36 -8.35
N ASN A 252 -7.71 -0.43 -7.05
CA ASN A 252 -8.75 -0.36 -6.02
C ASN A 252 -8.44 0.73 -5.01
N ALA A 253 -9.10 1.87 -5.19
CA ALA A 253 -9.14 2.99 -4.26
C ALA A 253 -10.42 3.00 -3.42
N SER A 254 -11.18 1.90 -3.33
CA SER A 254 -12.41 1.89 -2.52
C SER A 254 -12.08 2.06 -1.04
N GLU A 255 -12.77 2.96 -0.36
CA GLU A 255 -12.53 3.28 1.06
C GLU A 255 -11.14 3.89 1.35
N TYR A 256 -10.46 4.47 0.35
CA TYR A 256 -9.20 5.23 0.51
C TYR A 256 -9.39 6.75 0.48
N GLY A 257 -10.64 7.23 0.51
CA GLY A 257 -10.95 8.65 0.69
C GLY A 257 -10.88 9.09 2.16
N CYS A 258 -11.61 10.14 2.52
CA CYS A 258 -11.60 10.63 3.89
C CYS A 258 -12.27 9.65 4.87
N THR A 259 -11.77 9.63 6.10
CA THR A 259 -12.39 8.97 7.27
C THR A 259 -13.39 9.86 8.01
N ALA A 260 -14.26 9.27 8.82
CA ALA A 260 -15.11 10.00 9.75
C ALA A 260 -14.37 10.25 11.08
N ASP A 261 -14.52 11.45 11.65
CA ASP A 261 -14.02 11.82 12.98
C ASP A 261 -15.09 11.67 14.09
N TRP A 262 -14.66 11.48 15.34
CA TRP A 262 -15.46 11.43 16.57
C TRP A 262 -16.20 12.73 16.88
N SER A 263 -15.83 13.86 16.28
CA SER A 263 -16.62 15.10 16.37
C SER A 263 -18.03 14.94 15.77
N GLY A 264 -18.28 13.83 15.07
CA GLY A 264 -19.57 13.41 14.55
C GLY A 264 -19.89 14.00 13.17
N TYR A 265 -18.99 14.80 12.60
CA TYR A 265 -19.14 15.28 11.22
C TYR A 265 -18.42 14.34 10.26
N GLY A 266 -18.94 14.24 9.03
CA GLY A 266 -18.16 13.66 7.95
C GLY A 266 -16.99 14.57 7.59
N SER A 267 -15.82 14.00 7.32
CA SER A 267 -14.66 14.75 6.82
C SER A 267 -14.66 14.72 5.29
N GLY A 268 -14.17 15.79 4.69
CA GLY A 268 -14.09 15.93 3.23
C GLY A 268 -12.76 16.53 2.79
N PRO A 269 -12.37 16.31 1.54
CA PRO A 269 -11.10 16.76 1.05
C PRO A 269 -11.09 18.26 0.77
N ASN A 270 -9.94 18.88 0.98
CA ASN A 270 -9.63 20.17 0.39
C ASN A 270 -9.13 20.01 -1.07
N GLY A 271 -8.70 21.10 -1.70
CA GLY A 271 -8.23 21.08 -3.10
C GLY A 271 -6.95 20.26 -3.36
N SER A 272 -6.28 19.78 -2.30
CA SER A 272 -5.08 18.96 -2.34
C SER A 272 -5.32 17.55 -1.83
N ASN A 273 -6.58 17.11 -1.71
CA ASN A 273 -6.96 15.80 -1.16
C ASN A 273 -6.58 15.55 0.30
N VAL A 274 -6.24 16.60 1.06
CA VAL A 274 -6.09 16.49 2.50
C VAL A 274 -7.45 16.60 3.15
N CYS A 275 -7.80 15.61 3.96
CA CYS A 275 -9.08 15.51 4.62
C CYS A 275 -9.17 16.46 5.82
N ALA A 276 -10.37 17.00 6.02
CA ALA A 276 -10.67 17.86 7.15
C ALA A 276 -12.14 17.72 7.56
N SER A 277 -12.39 17.73 8.86
CA SER A 277 -13.74 17.75 9.43
C SER A 277 -14.56 18.97 8.96
N GLY A 278 -15.83 18.74 8.59
CA GLY A 278 -16.71 19.83 8.17
C GLY A 278 -18.19 19.48 8.03
N VAL A 279 -19.06 20.46 8.33
CA VAL A 279 -20.54 20.29 8.31
C VAL A 279 -21.16 20.04 6.93
N SER A 280 -20.39 20.18 5.84
CA SER A 280 -20.89 20.09 4.46
C SER A 280 -20.81 18.70 3.83
N PHE A 281 -20.11 17.77 4.49
CA PHE A 281 -19.77 16.49 3.90
C PHE A 281 -20.64 15.36 4.40
N GLY A 282 -21.12 15.41 5.65
CA GLY A 282 -22.14 14.52 6.19
C GLY A 282 -22.59 15.08 7.53
N GLY A 283 -23.89 15.30 7.70
CA GLY A 283 -24.40 15.94 8.91
C GLY A 283 -24.28 15.06 10.15
N ASN A 284 -24.12 15.71 11.31
CA ASN A 284 -24.27 15.12 12.64
C ASN A 284 -25.68 15.40 13.18
N GLY A 285 -26.30 14.42 13.83
CA GLY A 285 -27.46 14.66 14.68
C GLY A 285 -27.69 13.50 15.65
N GLY A 286 -28.43 13.75 16.73
CA GLY A 286 -28.66 12.81 17.84
C GLY A 286 -29.57 11.60 17.51
N GLY A 287 -29.41 11.01 16.33
CA GLY A 287 -30.21 9.90 15.81
C GLY A 287 -29.75 9.41 14.44
N GLY A 288 -28.45 9.34 14.16
CA GLY A 288 -27.90 8.77 12.92
C GLY A 288 -27.37 9.81 11.94
N GLY A 289 -26.24 9.49 11.32
CA GLY A 289 -25.46 10.37 10.45
C GLY A 289 -26.06 10.54 9.06
N GLY A 290 -25.96 11.75 8.51
CA GLY A 290 -26.28 12.01 7.10
C GLY A 290 -25.24 11.36 6.19
N GLY A 291 -25.68 10.75 5.09
CA GLY A 291 -24.75 10.19 4.09
C GLY A 291 -23.99 11.30 3.39
N SER A 292 -22.78 11.03 2.93
CA SER A 292 -21.96 12.08 2.31
C SER A 292 -22.19 12.26 0.82
N GLY A 293 -21.82 13.41 0.26
CA GLY A 293 -22.01 13.73 -1.15
C GLY A 293 -20.69 13.86 -1.90
N HIS A 294 -20.66 13.60 -3.21
CA HIS A 294 -19.53 13.90 -4.10
C HIS A 294 -20.03 14.14 -5.53
N GLY A 295 -20.21 13.08 -6.33
CA GLY A 295 -20.86 13.14 -7.64
C GLY A 295 -22.35 13.49 -7.56
N GLY A 296 -23.02 13.02 -6.51
CA GLY A 296 -24.39 13.37 -6.11
C GLY A 296 -24.48 13.78 -4.64
N ALA A 297 -25.63 14.31 -4.24
CA ALA A 297 -25.90 14.56 -2.82
C ALA A 297 -26.06 13.25 -2.05
N GLY A 298 -25.59 13.23 -0.80
CA GLY A 298 -25.83 12.14 0.12
C GLY A 298 -27.26 12.10 0.64
N GLY A 299 -27.69 10.92 1.08
CA GLY A 299 -28.99 10.67 1.66
C GLY A 299 -29.17 11.31 3.03
N VAL A 300 -30.40 11.70 3.33
CA VAL A 300 -30.81 12.18 4.66
C VAL A 300 -31.00 10.97 5.58
N SER A 301 -30.57 11.06 6.84
CA SER A 301 -30.79 10.01 7.86
C SER A 301 -32.26 9.91 8.28
N SER A 302 -32.66 8.83 8.96
CA SER A 302 -34.04 8.71 9.45
C SER A 302 -34.39 9.72 10.55
N ALA A 303 -33.38 10.31 11.21
CA ALA A 303 -33.53 11.45 12.12
C ALA A 303 -33.48 12.84 11.44
N SER A 304 -33.64 12.89 10.12
CA SER A 304 -33.62 14.14 9.34
C SER A 304 -32.28 14.88 9.36
N VAL A 305 -31.18 14.16 9.59
CA VAL A 305 -29.83 14.73 9.47
C VAL A 305 -29.47 14.81 8.00
N VAL A 306 -29.17 16.02 7.54
CA VAL A 306 -28.97 16.34 6.12
C VAL A 306 -27.69 15.66 5.61
N GLY A 307 -27.76 15.09 4.40
CA GLY A 307 -26.60 14.54 3.72
C GLY A 307 -25.69 15.60 3.11
N GLY A 308 -24.48 15.19 2.73
CA GLY A 308 -23.51 16.07 2.08
C GLY A 308 -23.95 16.54 0.69
N LEU A 309 -23.47 17.72 0.28
CA LEU A 309 -23.69 18.23 -1.07
C LEU A 309 -22.72 17.57 -2.07
N ALA A 310 -23.08 17.63 -3.35
CA ALA A 310 -22.14 17.32 -4.41
C ALA A 310 -21.03 18.38 -4.48
N TYR A 311 -19.78 17.97 -4.72
CA TYR A 311 -18.62 18.84 -4.92
C TYR A 311 -17.71 18.28 -6.01
N ASP A 312 -16.55 18.92 -6.22
CA ASP A 312 -15.58 18.60 -7.28
C ASP A 312 -16.07 18.97 -8.69
N SER A 313 -15.14 18.99 -9.65
CA SER A 313 -15.39 19.39 -11.02
C SER A 313 -16.13 18.31 -11.81
N LEU A 314 -17.13 18.72 -12.59
CA LEU A 314 -17.85 17.85 -13.54
C LEU A 314 -16.96 17.39 -14.70
N THR A 315 -15.95 18.18 -15.05
CA THR A 315 -15.11 17.96 -16.23
C THR A 315 -13.66 17.66 -15.88
N ALA A 316 -13.30 17.65 -14.59
CA ALA A 316 -11.98 17.27 -14.11
C ALA A 316 -12.03 16.84 -12.64
N PRO A 317 -12.75 15.75 -12.32
CA PRO A 317 -12.83 15.26 -10.95
C PRO A 317 -11.47 14.77 -10.49
N VAL A 318 -10.89 15.42 -9.48
CA VAL A 318 -9.57 15.08 -8.94
C VAL A 318 -9.59 14.96 -7.41
N LEU A 319 -10.79 15.05 -6.82
CA LEU A 319 -10.94 14.95 -5.38
C LEU A 319 -11.37 13.54 -4.96
N ILE A 320 -10.81 13.06 -3.86
CA ILE A 320 -11.29 11.86 -3.18
C ILE A 320 -12.72 12.08 -2.65
N GLY A 321 -13.37 11.00 -2.26
CA GLY A 321 -14.68 10.99 -1.63
C GLY A 321 -14.59 11.37 -0.15
N SER A 322 -15.68 11.92 0.36
CA SER A 322 -15.81 12.33 1.76
C SER A 322 -16.44 11.24 2.61
N ALA A 323 -16.11 11.21 3.89
CA ALA A 323 -16.73 10.31 4.85
C ALA A 323 -18.18 10.68 5.16
N GLY A 324 -18.99 9.69 5.50
CA GLY A 324 -20.34 9.88 6.00
C GLY A 324 -20.36 10.59 7.35
N GLY A 325 -21.51 11.18 7.70
CA GLY A 325 -21.73 11.75 9.02
C GLY A 325 -21.74 10.69 10.11
N ALA A 326 -21.39 11.08 11.33
CA ALA A 326 -21.34 10.19 12.49
C ALA A 326 -22.21 10.73 13.63
N ASP A 327 -22.43 9.89 14.62
CA ASP A 327 -22.81 10.33 15.96
C ASP A 327 -21.94 9.58 16.97
N GLY A 328 -21.91 10.02 18.23
CA GLY A 328 -21.03 9.45 19.24
C GLY A 328 -21.20 7.94 19.52
N SER A 329 -22.12 7.25 18.84
CA SER A 329 -22.30 5.79 18.85
C SER A 329 -22.11 5.10 17.50
N GLY A 330 -22.20 5.80 16.36
CA GLY A 330 -22.06 5.26 15.00
C GLY A 330 -21.13 6.09 14.12
N TYR A 331 -20.10 5.46 13.54
CA TYR A 331 -19.15 6.09 12.62
C TYR A 331 -19.67 6.12 11.19
N GLY A 332 -19.41 7.23 10.49
CA GLY A 332 -19.65 7.31 9.06
C GLY A 332 -18.74 6.36 8.29
N GLY A 333 -19.20 5.90 7.13
CA GLY A 333 -18.39 5.11 6.22
C GLY A 333 -17.35 5.98 5.53
N ASN A 334 -16.20 5.39 5.21
CA ASN A 334 -15.10 6.09 4.57
C ASN A 334 -15.43 6.51 3.13
N GLY A 335 -14.86 7.62 2.67
CA GLY A 335 -14.97 8.02 1.27
C GLY A 335 -14.24 7.05 0.34
N GLY A 336 -14.65 6.95 -0.92
CA GLY A 336 -13.87 6.32 -1.97
C GLY A 336 -12.67 7.20 -2.36
N GLY A 337 -11.61 6.61 -2.88
CA GLY A 337 -10.37 7.30 -3.20
C GLY A 337 -10.31 7.91 -4.61
N LEU A 338 -9.10 8.19 -5.10
CA LEU A 338 -8.83 8.72 -6.44
C LEU A 338 -8.07 7.69 -7.26
N ILE A 339 -8.51 7.48 -8.51
CA ILE A 339 -7.73 6.84 -9.56
C ILE A 339 -7.55 7.87 -10.67
N ARG A 340 -6.33 8.41 -10.80
CA ARG A 340 -5.93 9.38 -11.84
C ARG A 340 -4.94 8.73 -12.79
N ILE A 341 -5.26 8.75 -14.08
CA ILE A 341 -4.45 8.20 -15.18
C ILE A 341 -4.35 9.25 -16.29
N GLU A 342 -3.14 9.67 -16.63
CA GLU A 342 -2.87 10.62 -17.72
C GLU A 342 -1.83 10.05 -18.68
N VAL A 343 -2.29 9.72 -19.89
CA VAL A 343 -1.46 9.21 -20.99
C VAL A 343 -1.28 10.31 -22.03
N ASP A 344 -0.12 10.94 -22.05
CA ASP A 344 0.13 12.20 -22.77
C ASP A 344 0.66 12.02 -24.20
N ALA A 345 1.21 10.84 -24.54
CA ALA A 345 1.85 10.62 -25.84
C ALA A 345 1.30 9.44 -26.65
N GLY A 346 0.76 8.41 -26.01
CA GLY A 346 0.37 7.16 -26.69
C GLY A 346 -1.01 6.64 -26.33
N ASP A 347 -1.17 5.32 -26.46
CA ASP A 347 -2.44 4.64 -26.35
C ASP A 347 -2.69 4.11 -24.93
N MET A 348 -3.96 3.92 -24.59
CA MET A 348 -4.39 3.21 -23.40
C MET A 348 -5.17 1.95 -23.78
N SER A 349 -4.83 0.82 -23.18
CA SER A 349 -5.57 -0.44 -23.26
C SER A 349 -6.15 -0.79 -21.88
N TRP A 350 -7.47 -0.77 -21.78
CA TRP A 350 -8.16 -0.97 -20.52
C TRP A 350 -9.04 -2.22 -20.55
N ASN A 351 -8.58 -3.24 -19.85
CA ASN A 351 -9.26 -4.52 -19.70
C ASN A 351 -9.44 -4.95 -18.24
N GLY A 352 -8.88 -4.26 -17.26
CA GLY A 352 -9.05 -4.60 -15.85
C GLY A 352 -10.10 -3.77 -15.11
N ALA A 353 -10.23 -4.01 -13.81
CA ALA A 353 -11.20 -3.33 -12.95
C ALA A 353 -10.60 -2.08 -12.30
N MET A 354 -11.41 -1.02 -12.18
CA MET A 354 -11.11 0.17 -11.38
C MET A 354 -12.25 0.39 -10.38
N SER A 355 -11.92 0.65 -9.11
CA SER A 355 -12.93 0.85 -8.07
C SER A 355 -12.52 1.95 -7.11
N ALA A 356 -13.42 2.90 -6.85
CA ALA A 356 -13.28 3.94 -5.84
C ALA A 356 -14.62 4.12 -5.10
N ASN A 357 -15.15 3.02 -4.57
CA ASN A 357 -16.42 3.04 -3.84
C ASN A 357 -16.25 3.62 -2.43
N GLY A 358 -17.26 4.31 -1.93
CA GLY A 358 -17.37 4.68 -0.53
C GLY A 358 -17.80 3.50 0.34
N GLY A 359 -17.37 3.52 1.59
CA GLY A 359 -17.63 2.53 2.61
C GLY A 359 -19.00 2.69 3.28
N THR A 360 -19.50 1.59 3.83
CA THR A 360 -20.77 1.56 4.55
C THR A 360 -20.62 2.19 5.94
N GLY A 361 -21.60 2.99 6.35
CA GLY A 361 -21.65 3.54 7.69
C GLY A 361 -21.83 2.45 8.75
N LEU A 362 -21.25 2.65 9.94
CA LEU A 362 -21.31 1.69 11.03
C LEU A 362 -22.76 1.44 11.46
N VAL A 363 -23.11 0.16 11.54
CA VAL A 363 -24.35 -0.34 12.16
C VAL A 363 -24.27 -0.14 13.67
N SER A 364 -25.09 0.75 14.21
CA SER A 364 -25.14 1.10 15.63
C SER A 364 -26.58 1.46 16.04
N THR A 365 -26.83 1.73 17.33
CA THR A 365 -28.14 2.28 17.78
C THR A 365 -28.54 3.49 16.95
N ASN A 366 -27.58 4.35 16.63
CA ASN A 366 -27.73 5.44 15.70
C ASN A 366 -26.75 5.20 14.53
N GLY A 367 -27.27 4.83 13.36
CA GLY A 367 -26.46 4.39 12.23
C GLY A 367 -25.63 5.51 11.64
N GLY A 368 -24.36 5.24 11.33
CA GLY A 368 -23.50 6.19 10.63
C GLY A 368 -23.93 6.38 9.18
N GLY A 369 -23.68 7.56 8.61
CA GLY A 369 -23.93 7.83 7.20
C GLY A 369 -22.97 7.03 6.31
N GLY A 370 -23.41 6.64 5.11
CA GLY A 370 -22.54 6.02 4.11
C GLY A 370 -21.55 7.02 3.53
N GLY A 371 -20.33 6.57 3.26
CA GLY A 371 -19.28 7.36 2.62
C GLY A 371 -19.57 7.59 1.13
N ALA A 372 -19.05 8.67 0.57
CA ALA A 372 -19.29 9.03 -0.82
C ALA A 372 -18.35 8.21 -1.72
N GLY A 373 -18.79 7.90 -2.93
CA GLY A 373 -17.87 7.39 -3.95
C GLY A 373 -16.78 8.42 -4.26
N GLY A 374 -15.64 7.95 -4.76
CA GLY A 374 -14.49 8.78 -5.11
C GLY A 374 -14.43 9.17 -6.58
N SER A 375 -13.23 9.46 -7.07
CA SER A 375 -12.99 9.94 -8.43
C SER A 375 -12.23 8.93 -9.28
N VAL A 376 -12.65 8.79 -10.54
CA VAL A 376 -11.85 8.19 -11.61
C VAL A 376 -11.66 9.24 -12.70
N TYR A 377 -10.42 9.62 -12.95
CA TYR A 377 -10.02 10.61 -13.96
C TYR A 377 -9.03 9.98 -14.92
N ILE A 378 -9.44 9.87 -16.18
CA ILE A 378 -8.62 9.33 -17.26
C ILE A 378 -8.46 10.43 -18.33
N THR A 379 -7.26 10.59 -18.84
CA THR A 379 -6.97 11.31 -20.09
C THR A 379 -6.06 10.49 -20.96
N VAL A 380 -6.35 10.46 -22.26
CA VAL A 380 -5.54 9.73 -23.26
C VAL A 380 -5.40 10.62 -24.49
N SER A 381 -4.17 10.91 -24.89
CA SER A 381 -3.88 11.68 -26.10
C SER A 381 -3.99 10.83 -27.37
N GLY A 382 -3.68 9.54 -27.29
CA GLY A 382 -3.86 8.56 -28.35
C GLY A 382 -5.21 7.86 -28.32
N THR A 383 -5.20 6.56 -28.60
CA THR A 383 -6.38 5.69 -28.66
C THR A 383 -6.66 5.10 -27.29
N LEU A 384 -7.90 5.24 -26.81
CA LEU A 384 -8.43 4.42 -25.73
C LEU A 384 -9.09 3.17 -26.33
N SER A 385 -8.59 1.99 -25.98
CA SER A 385 -9.11 0.69 -26.41
C SER A 385 -9.37 -0.22 -25.20
N GLY A 386 -10.18 -1.26 -25.39
CA GLY A 386 -10.53 -2.18 -24.31
C GLY A 386 -11.56 -3.22 -24.73
N THR A 387 -11.53 -4.38 -24.09
CA THR A 387 -12.43 -5.51 -24.36
C THR A 387 -13.23 -5.94 -23.12
N TYR A 388 -13.23 -5.11 -22.06
CA TYR A 388 -13.82 -5.50 -20.78
C TYR A 388 -15.27 -5.97 -20.89
N VAL A 389 -15.56 -7.10 -20.23
CA VAL A 389 -16.89 -7.66 -20.13
C VAL A 389 -17.34 -7.58 -18.67
N GLY A 390 -18.10 -6.53 -18.32
CA GLY A 390 -18.57 -6.30 -16.94
C GLY A 390 -18.79 -4.82 -16.63
N VAL A 391 -18.76 -4.44 -15.35
CA VAL A 391 -18.73 -3.04 -14.88
C VAL A 391 -17.27 -2.65 -14.62
N PRO A 392 -16.58 -1.96 -15.55
CA PRO A 392 -15.13 -1.76 -15.47
C PRO A 392 -14.74 -0.68 -14.44
N VAL A 393 -15.68 0.19 -14.08
CA VAL A 393 -15.50 1.25 -13.08
C VAL A 393 -16.66 1.23 -12.10
N THR A 394 -16.35 1.25 -10.81
CA THR A 394 -17.34 1.51 -9.77
C THR A 394 -16.90 2.67 -8.88
N VAL A 395 -17.82 3.61 -8.67
CA VAL A 395 -17.67 4.78 -7.78
C VAL A 395 -18.94 4.95 -6.95
N PHE A 396 -19.51 3.86 -6.47
CA PHE A 396 -20.72 3.89 -5.66
C PHE A 396 -20.47 4.56 -4.31
N GLY A 397 -21.47 5.28 -3.79
CA GLY A 397 -21.48 5.62 -2.38
C GLY A 397 -21.83 4.39 -1.54
N GLY A 398 -21.41 4.39 -0.29
CA GLY A 398 -21.72 3.34 0.67
C GLY A 398 -23.14 3.44 1.22
N THR A 399 -23.64 2.36 1.82
CA THR A 399 -24.95 2.38 2.49
C THR A 399 -24.84 3.06 3.85
N GLY A 400 -25.94 3.66 4.32
CA GLY A 400 -26.02 4.08 5.73
C GLY A 400 -26.11 2.87 6.66
N GLY A 401 -25.69 3.03 7.91
CA GLY A 401 -25.85 2.02 8.94
C GLY A 401 -27.32 1.83 9.32
N ASP A 402 -27.75 0.58 9.45
CA ASP A 402 -29.11 0.17 9.83
C ASP A 402 -29.21 0.07 11.36
N GLY A 403 -30.09 0.84 11.99
CA GLY A 403 -30.10 1.03 13.45
C GLY A 403 -31.50 1.24 14.05
N THR A 404 -31.58 1.83 15.25
CA THR A 404 -32.87 2.38 15.72
C THR A 404 -33.20 3.69 15.02
N ALA A 405 -32.15 4.41 14.64
CA ALA A 405 -32.21 5.49 13.69
C ALA A 405 -31.15 5.22 12.61
N ASP A 406 -31.53 5.35 11.36
CA ASP A 406 -30.79 4.83 10.21
C ASP A 406 -29.95 5.94 9.60
N GLY A 407 -28.72 5.60 9.22
CA GLY A 407 -27.84 6.49 8.50
C GLY A 407 -28.33 6.76 7.07
N GLY A 408 -28.03 7.94 6.55
CA GLY A 408 -28.25 8.24 5.13
C GLY A 408 -27.23 7.52 4.25
N GLY A 409 -27.61 7.08 3.05
CA GLY A 409 -26.67 6.50 2.08
C GLY A 409 -25.73 7.55 1.45
N GLY A 410 -24.51 7.16 1.10
CA GLY A 410 -23.55 8.02 0.42
C GLY A 410 -23.92 8.29 -1.04
N GLY A 411 -23.58 9.48 -1.53
CA GLY A 411 -23.67 9.85 -2.93
C GLY A 411 -22.62 9.10 -3.75
N GLY A 412 -22.97 8.76 -4.99
CA GLY A 412 -21.99 8.23 -5.95
C GLY A 412 -20.89 9.25 -6.24
N GLY A 413 -19.75 8.74 -6.69
CA GLY A 413 -18.58 9.51 -7.07
C GLY A 413 -18.62 10.01 -8.52
N ARG A 414 -17.46 10.38 -9.04
CA ARG A 414 -17.31 10.97 -10.39
C ARG A 414 -16.40 10.13 -11.27
N VAL A 415 -16.81 9.99 -12.53
CA VAL A 415 -15.98 9.36 -13.58
C VAL A 415 -15.84 10.32 -14.74
N ARG A 416 -14.61 10.56 -15.17
CA ARG A 416 -14.27 11.24 -16.42
C ARG A 416 -13.27 10.38 -17.18
N VAL A 417 -13.57 10.16 -18.45
CA VAL A 417 -12.70 9.46 -19.41
C VAL A 417 -12.52 10.33 -20.63
#